data_AF-A0A2T0B8X1-F1
#
_entry.id   AF-A0A2T0B8X1-F1
#
_cell.length_a   1.000
_cell.length_b   1.000
_cell.length_c   1.000
_cell.angle_alpha   90.00
_cell.angle_beta   90.00
_cell.angle_gamma   90.00
#
_symmetry.space_group_name_H-M   'P 1'
#
loop_
_entity.id
_entity.type
_entity.pdbx_description
1 polymer ?
#
loop_
_entity_poly.entity_id
_entity_poly.type
_entity_poly.pdbx_seq_one_letter_code
_entity_poly.pdbx_strand_id
1 'polypeptide(L)'
;MNSKKLFFIYKSGQDINKYFTEHSGENKITGIAYKMLNSVKTGNKNDFMDAILRIYMTAQKEVPALFSEVFSDEDSEFEAVAQTFVSGLISKEIHKKEGEVNKDE
;
A
#
# COMPACT_ATOMS: atom_id res chain seq x y z
N MET A 1 -1.43 -15.83 -8.92
CA MET A 1 -0.76 -14.49 -8.97
C MET A 1 0.61 -14.43 -9.67
N ASN A 2 0.86 -13.44 -10.55
CA ASN A 2 2.15 -13.19 -11.25
C ASN A 2 3.03 -12.16 -10.49
N SER A 3 4.34 -12.36 -10.39
CA SER A 3 5.30 -11.45 -9.72
C SER A 3 5.24 -9.99 -10.21
N LYS A 4 4.93 -9.76 -11.50
CA LYS A 4 4.74 -8.40 -12.04
C LYS A 4 3.52 -7.70 -11.44
N LYS A 5 2.42 -8.44 -11.22
CA LYS A 5 1.19 -7.90 -10.61
C LYS A 5 1.46 -7.53 -9.14
N LEU A 6 2.12 -8.40 -8.39
CA LEU A 6 2.50 -8.12 -6.99
C LEU A 6 3.43 -6.92 -6.89
N PHE A 7 4.41 -6.79 -7.78
CA PHE A 7 5.27 -5.62 -7.81
C PHE A 7 4.50 -4.33 -8.08
N PHE A 8 3.53 -4.36 -8.99
CA PHE A 8 2.66 -3.21 -9.25
C PHE A 8 1.81 -2.86 -8.02
N ILE A 9 1.17 -3.84 -7.36
CA ILE A 9 0.43 -3.62 -6.10
C ILE A 9 1.32 -2.96 -5.04
N TYR A 10 2.53 -3.48 -4.87
CA TYR A 10 3.49 -2.94 -3.92
C TYR A 10 3.79 -1.47 -4.24
N LYS A 11 4.07 -1.15 -5.50
CA LYS A 11 4.33 0.23 -5.95
C LYS A 11 3.13 1.15 -5.74
N SER A 12 1.91 0.67 -5.97
CA SER A 12 0.70 1.44 -5.67
C SER A 12 0.56 1.75 -4.17
N GLY A 13 0.94 0.81 -3.30
CA GLY A 13 1.04 1.07 -1.86
C GLY A 13 2.07 2.16 -1.53
N GLN A 14 3.26 2.10 -2.13
CA GLN A 14 4.30 3.12 -1.94
C GLN A 14 3.84 4.51 -2.41
N ASP A 15 3.16 4.57 -3.55
CA ASP A 15 2.66 5.83 -4.13
C ASP A 15 1.60 6.51 -3.25
N ILE A 16 0.77 5.72 -2.56
CA ILE A 16 -0.14 6.26 -1.54
C ILE A 16 0.64 6.70 -0.29
N ASN A 17 1.61 5.90 0.18
CA ASN A 17 2.46 6.31 1.31
C ASN A 17 3.08 7.70 1.06
N LYS A 18 3.71 7.86 -0.11
CA LYS A 18 4.36 9.10 -0.53
C LYS A 18 3.41 10.30 -0.46
N TYR A 19 2.21 10.15 -1.03
CA TYR A 19 1.19 11.21 -0.96
C TYR A 19 0.88 11.63 0.49
N PHE A 20 0.62 10.68 1.38
CA PHE A 20 0.27 10.99 2.77
C PHE A 20 1.45 11.54 3.57
N THR A 21 2.67 11.08 3.31
CA THR A 21 3.89 11.61 3.93
C THR A 21 4.10 13.07 3.53
N GLU A 22 3.87 13.42 2.26
CA GLU A 22 4.00 14.79 1.74
C GLU A 22 2.85 15.73 2.19
N HIS A 23 1.64 15.21 2.42
CA HIS A 23 0.43 16.06 2.56
C HIS A 23 -0.34 15.91 3.89
N SER A 24 -0.04 14.92 4.74
CA SER A 24 -0.90 14.58 5.90
C SER A 24 -0.17 14.04 7.13
N GLY A 25 1.16 13.85 7.07
CA GLY A 25 1.99 13.34 8.16
C GLY A 25 1.94 11.81 8.34
N GLU A 26 3.09 11.22 8.68
CA GLU A 26 3.32 9.76 8.72
C GLU A 26 2.34 8.98 9.63
N ASN A 27 1.88 9.58 10.73
CA ASN A 27 1.03 8.92 11.72
C ASN A 27 -0.29 8.40 11.15
N LYS A 28 -0.79 9.01 10.06
CA LYS A 28 -2.06 8.62 9.44
C LYS A 28 -1.94 7.27 8.72
N ILE A 29 -0.79 6.98 8.09
CA ILE A 29 -0.55 5.74 7.37
C ILE A 29 -0.51 4.54 8.33
N THR A 30 0.18 4.66 9.46
CA THR A 30 0.29 3.58 10.45
C THR A 30 -1.09 3.12 10.92
N GLY A 31 -1.98 4.06 11.27
CA GLY A 31 -3.34 3.74 11.71
C GLY A 31 -4.19 3.07 10.62
N ILE A 32 -4.03 3.48 9.36
CA ILE A 32 -4.71 2.86 8.22
C ILE A 32 -4.20 1.44 7.99
N ALA A 33 -2.88 1.24 8.00
CA ALA A 33 -2.26 -0.06 7.81
C ALA A 33 -2.72 -1.07 8.88
N TYR A 34 -2.81 -0.66 10.15
CA TYR A 34 -3.36 -1.52 11.21
C TYR A 34 -4.81 -1.95 10.95
N LYS A 35 -5.67 -1.04 10.48
CA LYS A 35 -7.05 -1.38 10.13
C LYS A 35 -7.10 -2.37 8.98
N MET A 36 -6.32 -2.15 7.92
CA MET A 36 -6.24 -3.06 6.78
C MET A 36 -5.76 -4.46 7.21
N LEU A 37 -4.72 -4.54 8.06
CA LEU A 37 -4.22 -5.82 8.57
C LEU A 37 -5.29 -6.57 9.38
N ASN A 38 -6.10 -5.86 10.16
CA ASN A 38 -7.21 -6.48 10.88
C ASN A 38 -8.27 -7.04 9.92
N SER A 39 -8.63 -6.29 8.87
CA SER A 39 -9.56 -6.75 7.84
C SER A 39 -9.04 -7.99 7.10
N VAL A 40 -7.74 -8.04 6.77
CA VAL A 40 -7.11 -9.22 6.16
C VAL A 40 -7.19 -10.43 7.08
N LYS A 41 -6.82 -10.27 8.36
CA LYS A 41 -6.84 -11.35 9.35
C LYS A 41 -8.23 -11.96 9.58
N THR A 42 -9.29 -11.15 9.48
CA THR A 42 -10.67 -11.59 9.67
C THR A 42 -11.34 -12.03 8.36
N GLY A 43 -10.64 -12.00 7.23
CA GLY A 43 -11.20 -12.28 5.92
C GLY A 43 -12.23 -11.24 5.44
N ASN A 44 -12.28 -10.06 6.07
CA ASN A 44 -13.23 -9.01 5.72
C ASN A 44 -12.76 -8.21 4.50
N LYS A 45 -13.00 -8.77 3.31
CA LYS A 45 -12.68 -8.16 2.01
C LYS A 45 -13.35 -6.80 1.82
N ASN A 46 -14.58 -6.64 2.32
CA ASN A 46 -15.33 -5.38 2.21
C ASN A 46 -14.63 -4.25 2.98
N ASP A 47 -14.28 -4.47 4.25
CA ASP A 47 -13.59 -3.45 5.04
C ASP A 47 -12.22 -3.08 4.46
N PHE A 48 -11.50 -4.06 3.90
CA PHE A 48 -10.24 -3.80 3.20
C PHE A 48 -10.46 -2.88 1.99
N MET A 49 -11.46 -3.18 1.16
CA MET A 49 -11.76 -2.39 -0.04
C MET A 49 -12.31 -1.00 0.29
N ASP A 50 -13.11 -0.88 1.34
CA ASP A 50 -13.53 0.41 1.91
C ASP A 50 -12.34 1.28 2.31
N ALA A 51 -11.33 0.66 2.93
CA ALA A 51 -10.10 1.36 3.31
C ALA A 51 -9.30 1.80 2.06
N ILE A 52 -9.21 0.96 1.03
CA ILE A 52 -8.60 1.30 -0.27
C ILE A 52 -9.32 2.51 -0.89
N LEU A 53 -10.64 2.46 -1.04
CA LEU A 53 -11.42 3.54 -1.63
C LEU A 53 -11.20 4.87 -0.89
N ARG A 54 -11.20 4.86 0.44
CA ARG A 54 -10.99 6.07 1.25
C ARG A 54 -9.61 6.70 1.05
N ILE A 55 -8.54 5.90 0.98
CA ILE A 55 -7.19 6.45 0.81
C ILE A 55 -6.95 6.98 -0.60
N TYR A 56 -7.48 6.30 -1.62
CA TYR A 56 -7.38 6.76 -3.01
C TYR A 56 -8.23 8.01 -3.24
N MET A 57 -9.44 8.06 -2.68
CA MET A 57 -10.30 9.25 -2.69
C MET A 57 -9.61 10.44 -1.99
N THR A 58 -9.00 10.22 -0.83
CA THR A 58 -8.24 11.26 -0.12
C THR A 58 -7.03 11.73 -0.94
N ALA A 59 -6.40 10.83 -1.69
CA ALA A 59 -5.30 11.12 -2.58
C ALA A 59 -5.72 11.73 -3.93
N GLN A 60 -7.02 11.81 -4.22
CA GLN A 60 -7.56 12.19 -5.53
C GLN A 60 -6.95 11.33 -6.66
N LYS A 61 -6.73 10.04 -6.39
CA LYS A 61 -6.16 9.06 -7.33
C LYS A 61 -7.20 8.01 -7.69
N GLU A 62 -7.08 7.47 -8.90
CA GLU A 62 -7.89 6.33 -9.33
C GLU A 62 -7.44 5.04 -8.63
N VAL A 63 -8.42 4.22 -8.20
CA VAL A 63 -8.11 2.90 -7.66
C VAL A 63 -7.67 1.99 -8.80
N PRO A 64 -6.51 1.32 -8.70
CA PRO A 64 -6.07 0.40 -9.73
C PRO A 64 -7.07 -0.73 -9.95
N ALA A 65 -7.39 -1.01 -11.21
CA ALA A 65 -8.32 -2.09 -11.59
C ALA A 65 -7.91 -3.47 -11.02
N LEU A 66 -6.64 -3.66 -10.70
CA LEU A 66 -6.15 -4.90 -10.08
C LEU A 66 -6.83 -5.22 -8.75
N PHE A 67 -7.37 -4.22 -8.03
CA PHE A 67 -8.16 -4.46 -6.83
C PHE A 67 -9.54 -5.07 -7.12
N SER A 68 -10.06 -5.03 -8.35
CA SER A 68 -11.30 -5.74 -8.69
C SER A 68 -11.09 -7.26 -8.70
N GLU A 69 -9.88 -7.72 -8.99
CA GLU A 69 -9.52 -9.15 -8.94
C GLU A 69 -9.54 -9.71 -7.51
N VAL A 70 -9.43 -8.84 -6.49
CA VAL A 70 -9.52 -9.21 -5.06
C VAL A 70 -10.91 -9.70 -4.66
N PHE A 71 -11.95 -9.34 -5.42
CA PHE A 71 -13.31 -9.84 -5.22
C PHE A 71 -13.53 -11.22 -5.84
N SER A 72 -12.52 -11.82 -6.47
CA SER A 72 -12.62 -13.20 -6.95
C SER A 72 -12.72 -14.18 -5.77
N ASP A 73 -13.36 -15.33 -6.01
CA ASP A 73 -13.67 -16.33 -4.97
C ASP A 73 -12.43 -17.01 -4.36
N GLU A 74 -11.22 -16.75 -4.89
CA GLU A 74 -9.98 -17.32 -4.35
C GLU A 74 -9.42 -16.50 -3.18
N ASP A 75 -9.67 -16.96 -1.96
CA ASP A 75 -9.20 -16.31 -0.72
C ASP A 75 -7.66 -16.16 -0.64
N SER A 76 -6.91 -17.09 -1.23
CA SER A 76 -5.44 -17.04 -1.28
C SER A 76 -4.92 -15.86 -2.11
N GLU A 77 -5.67 -15.41 -3.13
CA GLU A 77 -5.29 -14.25 -3.93
C GLU A 77 -5.57 -12.94 -3.17
N PHE A 78 -6.67 -12.87 -2.41
CA PHE A 78 -6.95 -11.71 -1.55
C PHE A 78 -5.82 -11.46 -0.56
N GLU A 79 -5.42 -12.47 0.21
CA GLU A 79 -4.39 -12.30 1.25
C GLU A 79 -3.06 -11.82 0.65
N ALA A 80 -2.64 -12.43 -0.46
CA ALA A 80 -1.41 -12.06 -1.16
C ALA A 80 -1.47 -10.62 -1.72
N VAL A 81 -2.58 -10.20 -2.34
CA VAL A 81 -2.73 -8.81 -2.82
C VAL A 81 -2.71 -7.84 -1.65
N ALA A 82 -3.53 -8.10 -0.63
CA ALA A 82 -3.72 -7.18 0.47
C ALA A 82 -2.44 -6.99 1.28
N GLN A 83 -1.74 -8.07 1.62
CA GLN A 83 -0.47 -8.00 2.34
C GLN A 83 0.62 -7.32 1.51
N THR A 84 0.65 -7.55 0.20
CA THR A 84 1.61 -6.86 -0.70
C THR A 84 1.34 -5.37 -0.77
N PHE A 85 0.07 -4.97 -0.85
CA PHE A 85 -0.31 -3.55 -0.84
C PHE A 85 0.09 -2.89 0.47
N VAL A 86 -0.25 -3.50 1.61
CA VAL A 86 0.10 -3.00 2.94
C VAL A 86 1.61 -2.89 3.10
N SER A 87 2.38 -3.86 2.58
CA SER A 87 3.86 -3.81 2.60
C SER A 87 4.41 -2.61 1.85
N GLY A 88 3.82 -2.26 0.70
CA GLY A 88 4.16 -1.02 -0.02
C GLY A 88 3.73 0.23 0.76
N LEU A 89 2.52 0.21 1.32
CA LEU A 89 1.93 1.31 2.07
C LEU A 89 2.73 1.69 3.32
N ILE A 90 3.37 0.74 3.99
CA ILE A 90 4.21 1.01 5.18
C ILE A 90 5.70 1.09 4.85
N SER A 91 6.09 0.89 3.59
CA SER A 91 7.48 1.04 3.21
C SER A 91 7.89 2.49 3.35
N LYS A 92 9.06 2.72 3.96
CA LYS A 92 9.73 4.00 3.88
C LYS A 92 10.45 4.02 2.54
N GLU A 93 10.33 5.10 1.77
CA GLU A 93 11.28 5.29 0.68
C GLU A 93 12.67 5.20 1.31
N ILE A 94 13.46 4.21 0.89
CA ILE A 94 14.90 4.30 1.05
C ILE A 94 15.27 5.41 0.09
N HIS A 95 15.22 6.66 0.56
CA HIS A 95 15.95 7.72 -0.09
C HIS A 95 17.39 7.21 -0.11
N LYS A 96 17.86 6.75 -1.27
CA LYS A 96 19.29 6.74 -1.52
C LYS A 96 19.72 8.15 -1.20
N LYS A 97 20.45 8.33 -0.10
CA LYS A 97 21.24 9.53 0.12
C LYS A 97 22.24 9.56 -1.02
N GLU A 98 21.89 10.19 -2.13
CA GLU A 98 22.88 10.67 -3.08
C GLU A 98 23.64 11.79 -2.37
N GLY A 99 24.74 11.44 -1.69
CA GLY A 99 25.53 12.43 -0.95
C GLY A 99 26.38 11.90 0.19
N GLU A 100 27.05 10.75 0.05
CA GLU A 100 28.28 10.49 0.80
C GLU A 100 29.41 10.36 -0.23
N VAL A 101 29.80 11.50 -0.81
CA VAL A 101 31.16 11.66 -1.32
C VAL A 101 31.98 12.03 -0.10
N ASN A 102 32.80 11.08 0.37
CA ASN A 102 33.82 11.32 1.38
C ASN A 102 34.60 12.59 1.03
N LYS A 103 34.51 13.59 1.91
CA LYS A 103 35.60 14.56 2.06
C LYS A 103 36.45 14.04 3.21
N ASP A 104 37.40 13.19 2.86
CA ASP A 104 38.62 13.05 3.64
C ASP A 104 39.50 14.26 3.28
N GLU A 105 39.56 15.23 4.18
CA GLU A 105 40.69 16.17 4.35
C GLU A 105 41.26 15.98 5.75
#